data_AF-A0A2T0VW01-F1
#
_entry.id   AF-A0A2T0VW01-F1
#
_cell.length_a   1.000
_cell.length_b   1.000
_cell.length_c   1.000
_cell.angle_alpha   90.00
_cell.angle_beta   90.00
_cell.angle_gamma   90.00
#
_symmetry.space_group_name_H-M   'P 1'
#
loop_
_entity.id
_entity.type
_entity.pdbx_description
1 polymer ?
#
loop_
_entity_poly.entity_id
_entity_poly.type
_entity_poly.pdbx_seq_one_letter_code
_entity_poly.pdbx_strand_id
1 'polypeptide(L)'
;MRQVVHSIIEAAAYDDNGSGTYRLGATAVTAPTPVDTLDGGTQRTDTDEPITVYFVTNGDERDGITSEGWSAYERSQFMSALASISAVTDVTFVESTDANADFQVVLDSNELNNDGLLGYFYYPSGSSSSIGVFNASGFGWDTNGLQAGGLGFSTIVHEALHGMGLAHPHDGSSILSGLDPSASDFPFGDYGDYDLNQAVYTIMSYNGGYNEAPSSSFSYGDAAGPMALDIAALQEIYGANTTYASGDSFYELPDSNSANSGTGWLAIWDTGGDDTIGYTGNLDVNIDLRPATLQYEVGGGGFISAANGISGGYTIANGVVIENASSGSGNDTLTGNDSANTLSGNGGDDHLVGGTGSDTLYGNSGSDTVETESGTNTIYGGSGYDTLNGGSGADAIFGGSGNDTINGNFGSDDLSGGRGNDAISGGDGADRILGGMGQDTMTGGAGADTFIFAAASDSWADHADTITDFQVGIDFIDVSGFGTDFTLPSTLVVTDNGFDTTIEIDRDLDGTAEIAILVTGVTGLSTDDFIL
;
A
#
# COMPACT_ATOMS: atom_id res chain seq x y z
N MET A 1 29.37 10.07 17.32
CA MET A 1 29.59 11.54 17.41
C MET A 1 29.69 12.08 15.98
N ARG A 2 28.54 12.23 15.32
CA ARG A 2 28.38 13.03 14.10
C ARG A 2 27.22 13.97 14.38
N GLN A 3 27.54 15.24 14.30
CA GLN A 3 26.64 16.37 14.46
C GLN A 3 25.91 16.50 13.11
N VAL A 4 24.59 16.30 13.11
CA VAL A 4 23.74 16.66 11.97
C VAL A 4 22.90 17.84 12.44
N VAL A 5 22.95 18.91 11.65
CA VAL A 5 22.34 20.19 11.92
C VAL A 5 20.87 20.08 11.56
N HIS A 6 19.97 20.15 12.54
CA HIS A 6 18.55 20.40 12.30
C HIS A 6 18.39 21.89 11.93
N SER A 7 17.98 22.16 10.70
CA SER A 7 17.37 23.44 10.33
C SER A 7 15.86 23.24 10.38
N ILE A 8 15.29 23.60 11.53
CA ILE A 8 13.86 23.68 11.81
C ILE A 8 13.34 24.95 11.12
N ILE A 9 12.25 24.83 10.36
CA ILE A 9 11.46 25.99 9.93
C ILE A 9 10.23 26.00 10.84
N GLU A 10 10.19 27.00 11.71
CA GLU A 10 9.17 27.18 12.73
C GLU A 10 7.94 27.86 12.10
N ALA A 11 6.88 27.10 11.84
CA ALA A 11 5.54 27.68 11.97
C ALA A 11 5.24 27.71 13.46
N ALA A 12 4.83 28.85 14.00
CA ALA A 12 4.56 29.02 15.42
C ALA A 12 3.23 29.74 15.57
N ALA A 13 2.23 29.07 16.13
CA ALA A 13 0.99 29.71 16.52
C ALA A 13 1.22 30.62 17.75
N TYR A 14 0.76 31.87 17.66
CA TYR A 14 0.80 32.83 18.77
C TYR A 14 -0.47 32.68 19.63
N ASP A 15 -0.29 32.25 20.89
CA ASP A 15 -1.28 32.14 21.99
C ASP A 15 -2.16 30.86 22.03
N ASP A 16 -1.63 29.78 22.65
CA ASP A 16 -2.39 28.59 23.02
C ASP A 16 -2.77 28.58 24.52
N ASN A 17 -4.06 28.78 24.80
CA ASN A 17 -4.69 28.51 26.10
C ASN A 17 -6.14 28.01 25.94
N GLY A 18 -6.52 27.48 24.77
CA GLY A 18 -7.91 27.19 24.41
C GLY A 18 -8.27 25.70 24.43
N SER A 19 -8.66 25.16 25.58
CA SER A 19 -9.09 23.76 25.72
C SER A 19 -10.46 23.49 25.07
N GLY A 20 -10.53 22.68 24.01
CA GLY A 20 -11.76 22.11 23.46
C GLY A 20 -11.79 20.59 23.62
N THR A 21 -12.75 20.04 24.35
CA THR A 21 -12.88 18.58 24.58
C THR A 21 -13.93 17.94 23.69
N TYR A 22 -13.57 16.92 22.91
CA TYR A 22 -14.53 16.08 22.16
C TYR A 22 -14.36 14.59 22.53
N ARG A 23 -15.40 13.76 22.31
CA ARG A 23 -15.51 12.34 22.69
C ARG A 23 -15.86 11.42 21.50
N LEU A 24 -15.06 10.38 21.22
CA LEU A 24 -15.45 9.16 20.51
C LEU A 24 -14.71 7.93 21.04
N GLY A 25 -15.33 6.76 20.87
CA GLY A 25 -14.85 5.46 21.31
C GLY A 25 -14.83 4.44 20.17
N ALA A 26 -13.91 3.47 20.25
CA ALA A 26 -13.64 2.49 19.21
C ALA A 26 -14.60 1.29 19.24
N THR A 27 -15.28 1.06 18.14
CA THR A 27 -15.83 -0.24 17.71
C THR A 27 -16.04 -0.16 16.20
N ALA A 28 -16.01 -1.27 15.46
CA ALA A 28 -16.33 -1.25 14.03
C ALA A 28 -17.73 -0.63 13.81
N VAL A 29 -17.76 0.59 13.28
CA VAL A 29 -19.01 1.31 12.99
C VAL A 29 -19.22 1.27 11.49
N THR A 30 -20.44 0.96 11.09
CA THR A 30 -20.99 1.37 9.79
C THR A 30 -20.65 2.84 9.57
N ALA A 31 -20.28 3.24 8.34
CA ALA A 31 -19.87 4.61 8.00
C ALA A 31 -20.67 5.64 8.83
N PRO A 32 -20.02 6.41 9.72
CA PRO A 32 -20.75 7.30 10.61
C PRO A 32 -21.53 8.30 9.78
N THR A 33 -22.78 8.55 10.15
CA THR A 33 -23.46 9.78 9.73
C THR A 33 -22.65 11.00 10.22
N PRO A 34 -22.52 12.07 9.41
CA PRO A 34 -21.66 13.23 9.68
C PRO A 34 -21.79 13.79 11.11
N VAL A 35 -20.70 14.23 11.73
CA VAL A 35 -20.70 14.88 13.05
C VAL A 35 -20.43 16.39 12.95
N ASP A 36 -21.47 17.15 12.60
CA ASP A 36 -21.80 18.53 13.01
C ASP A 36 -20.66 19.56 13.34
N THR A 37 -19.86 20.00 12.35
CA THR A 37 -19.69 21.42 11.89
C THR A 37 -18.85 22.50 12.62
N LEU A 38 -18.33 23.45 11.79
CA LEU A 38 -17.55 24.68 12.07
C LEU A 38 -18.32 25.78 12.83
N ASP A 39 -18.72 25.52 14.06
CA ASP A 39 -19.08 26.58 15.01
C ASP A 39 -18.98 26.00 16.42
N GLY A 40 -18.60 26.80 17.41
CA GLY A 40 -18.49 26.44 18.82
C GLY A 40 -19.83 26.08 19.49
N GLY A 41 -20.62 25.18 18.90
CA GLY A 41 -21.85 24.62 19.47
C GLY A 41 -23.14 24.89 18.69
N THR A 42 -23.10 25.25 17.41
CA THR A 42 -24.31 25.31 16.56
C THR A 42 -24.10 24.51 15.27
N GLN A 43 -24.89 23.43 15.11
CA GLN A 43 -25.00 22.61 13.90
C GLN A 43 -25.08 23.48 12.63
N ARG A 44 -24.18 23.32 11.64
CA ARG A 44 -24.54 23.66 10.26
C ARG A 44 -25.63 22.68 9.87
N THR A 45 -26.84 23.20 9.82
CA THR A 45 -27.98 22.48 9.29
C THR A 45 -27.93 22.37 7.76
N ASP A 46 -26.84 22.82 7.13
CA ASP A 46 -26.60 22.90 5.69
C ASP A 46 -25.14 22.54 5.30
N THR A 47 -24.79 21.26 5.27
CA THR A 47 -23.58 20.81 4.56
C THR A 47 -23.59 21.23 3.06
N ASP A 48 -24.71 21.72 2.55
CA ASP A 48 -24.90 22.25 1.19
C ASP A 48 -24.30 23.65 0.93
N GLU A 49 -23.95 24.46 1.96
CA GLU A 49 -23.39 25.80 1.72
C GLU A 49 -21.84 25.80 1.69
N PRO A 50 -21.19 26.46 0.73
CA PRO A 50 -19.74 26.51 0.66
C PRO A 50 -19.14 27.42 1.74
N ILE A 51 -17.94 27.08 2.23
CA ILE A 51 -17.10 28.00 3.01
C ILE A 51 -16.63 29.11 2.08
N THR A 52 -16.98 30.34 2.42
CA THR A 52 -16.61 31.52 1.64
C THR A 52 -15.22 32.02 2.02
N VAL A 53 -14.41 32.34 1.00
CA VAL A 53 -13.01 32.76 1.16
C VAL A 53 -12.83 34.17 0.61
N TYR A 54 -12.50 35.11 1.48
CA TYR A 54 -12.20 36.49 1.12
C TYR A 54 -10.69 36.75 1.16
N PHE A 55 -10.11 36.98 -0.01
CA PHE A 55 -8.74 37.46 -0.15
C PHE A 55 -8.70 38.95 0.18
N VAL A 56 -8.11 39.28 1.33
CA VAL A 56 -8.06 40.65 1.84
C VAL A 56 -7.34 41.55 0.82
N THR A 57 -7.93 42.71 0.53
CA THR A 57 -7.40 43.58 -0.53
C THR A 57 -6.21 44.40 -0.05
N ASN A 58 -5.36 44.81 -0.99
CA ASN A 58 -4.16 45.59 -0.67
C ASN A 58 -4.52 46.88 0.10
N GLY A 59 -3.95 47.03 1.30
CA GLY A 59 -4.14 48.15 2.20
C GLY A 59 -5.27 47.97 3.22
N ASP A 60 -6.05 46.89 3.13
CA ASP A 60 -7.02 46.53 4.17
C ASP A 60 -6.33 45.74 5.29
N GLU A 61 -6.79 45.96 6.51
CA GLU A 61 -6.24 45.33 7.72
C GLU A 61 -7.15 44.22 8.23
N ARG A 62 -6.56 43.11 8.67
CA ARG A 62 -7.18 42.11 9.54
C ARG A 62 -6.18 41.69 10.59
N ASP A 63 -6.66 41.48 11.81
CA ASP A 63 -5.83 41.11 12.96
C ASP A 63 -4.60 42.00 13.17
N GLY A 64 -4.72 43.30 12.87
CA GLY A 64 -3.61 44.25 12.99
C GLY A 64 -2.54 44.14 11.89
N ILE A 65 -2.72 43.26 10.90
CA ILE A 65 -1.81 43.07 9.75
C ILE A 65 -2.44 43.69 8.50
N THR A 66 -1.68 44.52 7.80
CA THR A 66 -2.10 45.16 6.55
C THR A 66 -1.79 44.24 5.38
N SER A 67 -2.80 43.85 4.61
CA SER A 67 -2.54 43.01 3.45
C SER A 67 -1.82 43.79 2.34
N GLU A 68 -0.84 43.17 1.71
CA GLU A 68 -0.20 43.67 0.50
C GLU A 68 -0.96 43.26 -0.78
N GLY A 69 -2.01 42.46 -0.61
CA GLY A 69 -2.87 41.93 -1.67
C GLY A 69 -2.28 40.72 -2.39
N TRP A 70 -3.17 39.94 -2.98
CA TRP A 70 -2.83 38.67 -3.61
C TRP A 70 -2.75 38.76 -5.13
N SER A 71 -1.74 38.14 -5.74
CA SER A 71 -1.70 37.93 -7.18
C SER A 71 -2.73 36.88 -7.63
N ALA A 72 -3.04 36.87 -8.93
CA ALA A 72 -3.94 35.86 -9.50
C ALA A 72 -3.39 34.43 -9.36
N TYR A 73 -2.06 34.27 -9.40
CA TYR A 73 -1.42 32.97 -9.24
C TYR A 73 -1.55 32.46 -7.80
N GLU A 74 -1.21 33.29 -6.81
CA GLU A 74 -1.33 32.93 -5.39
C GLU A 74 -2.77 32.60 -5.01
N ARG A 75 -3.75 33.40 -5.45
CA ARG A 75 -5.18 33.09 -5.25
C ARG A 75 -5.57 31.73 -5.81
N SER A 76 -5.09 31.42 -7.01
CA SER A 76 -5.37 30.14 -7.67
C SER A 76 -4.73 28.96 -6.94
N GLN A 77 -3.50 29.10 -6.44
CA GLN A 77 -2.84 28.05 -5.66
C GLN A 77 -3.48 27.88 -4.28
N PHE A 78 -3.88 28.97 -3.63
CA PHE A 78 -4.61 28.93 -2.36
C PHE A 78 -5.94 28.18 -2.50
N MET A 79 -6.73 28.51 -3.51
CA MET A 79 -7.97 27.79 -3.78
C MET A 79 -7.73 26.33 -4.20
N SER A 80 -6.59 26.02 -4.84
CA SER A 80 -6.19 24.64 -5.14
C SER A 80 -5.86 23.84 -3.88
N ALA A 81 -5.19 24.45 -2.91
CA ALA A 81 -4.94 23.85 -1.60
C ALA A 81 -6.25 23.56 -0.86
N LEU A 82 -7.19 24.51 -0.84
CA LEU A 82 -8.53 24.28 -0.28
C LEU A 82 -9.32 23.19 -1.03
N ALA A 83 -9.17 23.09 -2.35
CA ALA A 83 -9.79 22.03 -3.13
C ALA A 83 -9.27 20.63 -2.75
N SER A 84 -8.02 20.50 -2.28
CA SER A 84 -7.51 19.23 -1.74
C SER A 84 -8.23 18.79 -0.46
N ILE A 85 -8.73 19.75 0.33
CA ILE A 85 -9.57 19.46 1.51
C ILE A 85 -10.98 19.05 1.09
N SER A 86 -11.56 19.74 0.10
CA SER A 86 -12.86 19.34 -0.49
C SER A 86 -12.83 17.97 -1.16
N ALA A 87 -11.68 17.53 -1.65
CA ALA A 87 -11.53 16.18 -2.22
C ALA A 87 -11.85 15.09 -1.19
N VAL A 88 -11.53 15.32 0.08
CA VAL A 88 -11.60 14.30 1.14
C VAL A 88 -12.75 14.53 2.13
N THR A 89 -13.44 15.67 2.06
CA THR A 89 -14.53 16.06 2.98
C THR A 89 -15.81 16.48 2.25
N ASP A 90 -16.95 16.45 2.92
CA ASP A 90 -18.22 17.01 2.42
C ASP A 90 -18.30 18.54 2.61
N VAL A 91 -17.22 19.24 2.23
CA VAL A 91 -17.09 20.70 2.34
C VAL A 91 -16.61 21.24 1.01
N THR A 92 -17.19 22.36 0.57
CA THR A 92 -16.70 23.10 -0.61
C THR A 92 -16.25 24.50 -0.24
N PHE A 93 -15.25 25.03 -0.95
CA PHE A 93 -14.78 26.41 -0.77
C PHE A 93 -15.10 27.24 -2.00
N VAL A 94 -15.56 28.48 -1.79
CA VAL A 94 -15.81 29.43 -2.87
C VAL A 94 -15.18 30.77 -2.57
N GLU A 95 -14.56 31.37 -3.58
CA GLU A 95 -14.07 32.74 -3.42
C GLU A 95 -15.26 33.71 -3.27
N SER A 96 -15.15 34.62 -2.31
CA SER A 96 -16.13 35.66 -2.01
C SER A 96 -15.52 37.06 -2.08
N THR A 97 -16.37 38.04 -2.33
CA THR A 97 -16.03 39.47 -2.24
C THR A 97 -16.56 40.12 -0.96
N ASP A 98 -17.27 39.35 -0.12
CA ASP A 98 -17.75 39.82 1.18
C ASP A 98 -16.59 39.85 2.16
N ALA A 99 -16.34 41.02 2.75
CA ALA A 99 -15.32 41.24 3.75
C ALA A 99 -15.57 40.47 5.07
N ASN A 100 -16.75 39.88 5.25
CA ASN A 100 -17.15 39.05 6.38
C ASN A 100 -17.30 37.56 6.01
N ALA A 101 -16.63 37.11 4.94
CA ALA A 101 -16.59 35.71 4.57
C ALA A 101 -16.10 34.82 5.74
N ASP A 102 -16.39 33.53 5.65
CA ASP A 102 -16.02 32.54 6.67
C ASP A 102 -14.51 32.53 6.88
N PHE A 103 -13.74 32.49 5.78
CA PHE A 103 -12.28 32.60 5.79
C PHE A 103 -11.87 33.98 5.27
N GLN A 104 -11.06 34.69 6.07
CA GLN A 104 -10.47 35.97 5.68
C GLN A 104 -8.95 35.82 5.65
N VAL A 105 -8.36 35.89 4.45
CA VAL A 105 -6.94 35.53 4.25
C VAL A 105 -6.10 36.76 3.87
N VAL A 106 -5.10 37.02 4.70
CA VAL A 106 -4.18 38.16 4.61
C VAL A 106 -2.84 37.67 4.08
N LEU A 107 -2.32 38.36 3.08
CA LEU A 107 -0.94 38.18 2.62
C LEU A 107 -0.13 39.41 3.02
N ASP A 108 1.01 39.19 3.67
CA ASP A 108 1.96 40.22 4.05
C ASP A 108 3.41 39.71 3.84
N SER A 109 4.34 40.61 3.51
CA SER A 109 5.75 40.26 3.28
C SER A 109 6.71 40.91 4.29
N ASN A 110 6.24 41.83 5.14
CA ASN A 110 7.10 42.75 5.89
C ASN A 110 6.72 42.95 7.37
N GLU A 111 5.52 42.58 7.82
CA GLU A 111 5.06 42.76 9.21
C GLU A 111 5.29 41.48 10.05
N LEU A 112 5.45 40.31 9.41
CA LEU A 112 5.83 39.03 10.04
C LEU A 112 7.35 38.87 10.32
N ASN A 113 8.08 39.98 10.46
CA ASN A 113 9.55 40.10 10.45
C ASN A 113 10.39 39.40 11.54
N ASN A 114 9.84 38.49 12.36
CA ASN A 114 10.64 37.73 13.32
C ASN A 114 10.60 36.22 12.98
N ASP A 115 11.78 35.67 12.66
CA ASP A 115 12.18 34.29 12.91
C ASP A 115 11.46 33.14 12.19
N GLY A 116 11.15 33.27 10.89
CA GLY A 116 10.85 32.09 10.06
C GLY A 116 9.39 31.62 10.05
N LEU A 117 8.48 32.41 10.62
CA LEU A 117 7.04 32.18 10.57
C LEU A 117 6.52 32.20 9.13
N LEU A 118 5.92 31.09 8.69
CA LEU A 118 5.34 30.94 7.34
C LEU A 118 3.88 31.41 7.26
N GLY A 119 3.12 31.21 8.32
CA GLY A 119 1.73 31.65 8.45
C GLY A 119 1.15 31.33 9.83
N TYR A 120 -0.10 31.73 10.05
CA TYR A 120 -0.96 31.25 11.12
C TYR A 120 -2.43 31.34 10.70
N PHE A 121 -3.29 30.50 11.25
CA PHE A 121 -4.73 30.56 11.07
C PHE A 121 -5.47 30.33 12.39
N TYR A 122 -6.44 31.18 12.68
CA TYR A 122 -7.27 31.02 13.86
C TYR A 122 -8.58 30.29 13.55
N TYR A 123 -8.88 29.28 14.35
CA TYR A 123 -10.24 28.78 14.51
C TYR A 123 -11.12 29.87 15.15
N PRO A 124 -12.36 30.09 14.70
CA PRO A 124 -13.17 31.21 15.14
C PRO A 124 -13.84 30.89 16.49
N SER A 125 -13.07 30.93 17.58
CA SER A 125 -13.59 30.74 18.94
C SER A 125 -14.44 31.94 19.40
N GLY A 126 -15.69 31.98 18.95
CA GLY A 126 -16.64 33.05 19.27
C GLY A 126 -16.65 34.25 18.29
N SER A 127 -16.04 34.09 17.11
CA SER A 127 -16.21 34.98 15.95
C SER A 127 -17.01 34.28 14.84
N SER A 128 -17.50 35.03 13.86
CA SER A 128 -18.16 34.47 12.66
C SER A 128 -17.19 34.16 11.52
N SER A 129 -15.89 34.40 11.71
CA SER A 129 -14.88 34.26 10.66
C SER A 129 -13.54 33.83 11.24
N SER A 130 -12.91 32.89 10.55
CA SER A 130 -11.53 32.47 10.74
C SER A 130 -10.60 33.45 10.00
N ILE A 131 -9.51 33.86 10.63
CA ILE A 131 -8.51 34.76 10.02
C ILE A 131 -7.22 33.97 9.83
N GLY A 132 -6.74 33.95 8.59
CA GLY A 132 -5.46 33.36 8.21
C GLY A 132 -4.50 34.42 7.70
N VAL A 133 -3.26 34.41 8.17
CA VAL A 133 -2.21 35.35 7.76
C VAL A 133 -1.01 34.57 7.24
N PHE A 134 -0.53 34.95 6.05
CA PHE A 134 0.52 34.24 5.33
C PHE A 134 1.69 35.17 4.99
N ASN A 135 2.91 34.64 5.09
CA ASN A 135 4.14 35.37 4.82
C ASN A 135 4.59 35.21 3.37
N ALA A 136 4.43 36.23 2.53
CA ALA A 136 4.88 36.21 1.14
C ALA A 136 6.41 36.27 0.96
N SER A 137 7.14 36.71 1.99
CA SER A 137 8.61 36.60 2.06
C SER A 137 9.06 35.28 2.71
N GLY A 138 8.08 34.46 3.14
CA GLY A 138 8.28 33.18 3.76
C GLY A 138 8.92 32.18 2.82
N PHE A 139 9.53 31.17 3.40
CA PHE A 139 10.22 30.16 2.65
C PHE A 139 9.23 29.20 1.98
N GLY A 140 9.47 28.84 0.71
CA GLY A 140 8.51 28.07 -0.10
C GLY A 140 7.41 28.91 -0.75
N TRP A 141 7.33 30.22 -0.50
CA TRP A 141 6.37 31.12 -1.15
C TRP A 141 6.85 31.58 -2.54
N ASP A 142 7.08 30.63 -3.44
CA ASP A 142 7.49 30.87 -4.83
C ASP A 142 6.65 30.05 -5.83
N THR A 143 6.92 30.20 -7.13
CA THR A 143 6.17 29.49 -8.19
C THR A 143 6.18 27.97 -8.05
N ASN A 144 7.21 27.38 -7.46
CA ASN A 144 7.26 25.92 -7.29
C ASN A 144 6.71 25.51 -5.93
N GLY A 145 7.05 26.24 -4.87
CA GLY A 145 6.62 25.90 -3.52
C GLY A 145 5.13 26.09 -3.26
N LEU A 146 4.43 26.92 -4.05
CA LEU A 146 2.96 27.06 -3.99
C LEU A 146 2.19 25.98 -4.76
N GLN A 147 2.87 25.06 -5.45
CA GLN A 147 2.22 23.92 -6.11
C GLN A 147 2.10 22.73 -5.15
N ALA A 148 1.19 21.81 -5.42
CA ALA A 148 1.02 20.58 -4.62
C ALA A 148 2.35 19.83 -4.48
N GLY A 149 2.69 19.44 -3.24
CA GLY A 149 3.99 18.85 -2.91
C GLY A 149 5.08 19.86 -2.53
N GLY A 150 4.80 21.17 -2.62
CA GLY A 150 5.70 22.23 -2.17
C GLY A 150 5.38 22.76 -0.78
N LEU A 151 6.37 23.39 -0.13
CA LEU A 151 6.26 23.91 1.23
C LEU A 151 5.21 25.03 1.39
N GLY A 152 5.08 25.92 0.41
CA GLY A 152 4.07 26.99 0.45
C GLY A 152 2.65 26.42 0.34
N PHE A 153 2.43 25.43 -0.51
CA PHE A 153 1.16 24.72 -0.63
C PHE A 153 0.79 23.98 0.65
N SER A 154 1.72 23.20 1.19
CA SER A 154 1.51 22.46 2.45
C SER A 154 1.25 23.40 3.62
N THR A 155 1.93 24.55 3.68
CA THR A 155 1.63 25.61 4.67
C THR A 155 0.19 26.10 4.52
N ILE A 156 -0.29 26.38 3.30
CA ILE A 156 -1.68 26.79 3.10
C ILE A 156 -2.67 25.73 3.59
N VAL A 157 -2.42 24.46 3.29
CA VAL A 157 -3.28 23.36 3.75
C VAL A 157 -3.25 23.29 5.28
N HIS A 158 -2.06 23.21 5.90
CA HIS A 158 -1.87 23.16 7.35
C HIS A 158 -2.64 24.27 8.07
N GLU A 159 -2.43 25.51 7.65
CA GLU A 159 -3.09 26.67 8.26
C GLU A 159 -4.60 26.63 8.01
N ALA A 160 -5.06 26.27 6.82
CA ALA A 160 -6.50 26.09 6.59
C ALA A 160 -7.12 25.04 7.52
N LEU A 161 -6.41 23.95 7.84
CA LEU A 161 -6.86 22.94 8.78
C LEU A 161 -7.00 23.48 10.21
N HIS A 162 -6.13 24.40 10.65
CA HIS A 162 -6.36 25.16 11.89
C HIS A 162 -7.62 26.03 11.82
N GLY A 163 -7.84 26.73 10.69
CA GLY A 163 -9.09 27.45 10.42
C GLY A 163 -10.33 26.55 10.45
N MET A 164 -10.12 25.24 10.23
CA MET A 164 -11.10 24.16 10.32
C MET A 164 -11.08 23.41 11.67
N GLY A 165 -10.32 23.87 12.65
CA GLY A 165 -10.39 23.37 14.03
C GLY A 165 -9.48 22.19 14.36
N LEU A 166 -8.54 21.84 13.47
CA LEU A 166 -7.48 20.89 13.80
C LEU A 166 -6.38 21.58 14.63
N ALA A 167 -5.69 20.80 15.46
CA ALA A 167 -4.59 21.24 16.31
C ALA A 167 -3.35 20.36 16.08
N HIS A 168 -2.18 20.82 16.52
CA HIS A 168 -0.96 20.05 16.34
C HIS A 168 -0.92 18.76 17.19
N PRO A 169 -0.38 17.64 16.64
CA PRO A 169 -0.23 16.34 17.32
C PRO A 169 0.58 16.35 18.62
N HIS A 170 1.30 17.44 18.92
CA HIS A 170 2.23 17.53 20.06
C HIS A 170 1.89 18.63 21.07
N ASP A 171 0.90 19.49 20.81
CA ASP A 171 0.60 20.65 21.67
C ASP A 171 -0.29 20.31 22.89
N GLY A 172 -0.76 19.07 22.99
CA GLY A 172 -1.34 18.51 24.21
C GLY A 172 -2.86 18.65 24.39
N SER A 173 -3.40 17.68 25.13
CA SER A 173 -4.78 17.40 25.53
C SER A 173 -5.81 16.92 24.51
N SER A 174 -5.75 17.23 23.21
CA SER A 174 -6.67 16.60 22.23
C SER A 174 -6.35 16.93 20.76
N ILE A 175 -5.79 15.98 20.03
CA ILE A 175 -5.71 16.03 18.54
C ILE A 175 -6.80 15.17 17.92
N LEU A 176 -7.04 14.02 18.56
CA LEU A 176 -8.12 13.12 18.24
C LEU A 176 -8.87 12.85 19.53
N SER A 177 -10.18 12.87 19.43
CA SER A 177 -11.01 12.51 20.54
C SER A 177 -10.75 11.06 21.00
N GLY A 178 -10.57 10.84 22.30
CA GLY A 178 -10.46 9.49 22.87
C GLY A 178 -9.02 8.97 23.02
N LEU A 179 -8.01 9.69 22.56
CA LEU A 179 -6.62 9.40 22.86
C LEU A 179 -6.21 10.12 24.16
N ASP A 180 -5.73 9.37 25.14
CA ASP A 180 -5.18 9.91 26.38
C ASP A 180 -3.69 10.22 26.16
N PRO A 181 -3.28 11.50 26.12
CA PRO A 181 -1.87 11.88 25.91
C PRO A 181 -0.95 11.46 27.06
N SER A 182 -1.52 11.01 28.18
CA SER A 182 -0.78 10.43 29.30
C SER A 182 -0.72 8.90 29.28
N ALA A 183 -1.37 8.24 28.31
CA ALA A 183 -1.33 6.81 28.15
C ALA A 183 0.03 6.34 27.64
N SER A 184 0.48 5.18 28.11
CA SER A 184 1.78 4.62 27.75
C SER A 184 1.87 4.16 26.28
N ASP A 185 0.73 4.03 25.62
CA ASP A 185 0.50 3.66 24.23
C ASP A 185 0.00 4.86 23.39
N PHE A 186 0.18 6.10 23.88
CA PHE A 186 -0.18 7.30 23.14
C PHE A 186 0.62 7.38 21.83
N PRO A 187 -0.04 7.38 20.66
CA PRO A 187 0.64 7.02 19.42
C PRO A 187 1.50 8.15 18.81
N PHE A 188 1.59 9.31 19.46
CA PHE A 188 2.30 10.50 18.97
C PHE A 188 3.57 10.87 19.75
N GLY A 189 3.79 10.25 20.92
CA GLY A 189 5.01 10.41 21.73
C GLY A 189 5.41 11.85 22.11
N ASP A 190 6.60 12.00 22.70
CA ASP A 190 7.34 13.28 22.80
C ASP A 190 8.28 13.34 21.59
N TYR A 191 8.09 14.32 20.68
CA TYR A 191 8.98 14.68 19.55
C TYR A 191 10.13 13.68 19.25
N GLY A 192 9.87 12.64 18.45
CA GLY A 192 10.91 11.70 18.05
C GLY A 192 10.46 10.58 17.10
N ASP A 193 11.27 10.40 16.04
CA ASP A 193 11.48 9.37 15.00
C ASP A 193 10.75 8.00 14.94
N TYR A 194 9.77 7.68 15.78
CA TYR A 194 9.14 6.34 15.78
C TYR A 194 7.62 6.31 15.90
N ASP A 195 6.95 7.46 15.85
CA ASP A 195 5.51 7.61 16.15
C ASP A 195 4.70 8.28 15.02
N LEU A 196 3.37 8.31 15.14
CA LEU A 196 2.42 8.91 14.17
C LEU A 196 2.54 10.43 14.02
N ASN A 197 3.39 11.08 14.83
CA ASN A 197 3.68 12.51 14.78
C ASN A 197 4.72 12.81 13.70
N GLN A 198 4.36 12.55 12.44
CA GLN A 198 5.19 12.78 11.26
C GLN A 198 4.34 13.40 10.15
N ALA A 199 4.95 14.30 9.36
CA ALA A 199 4.30 15.02 8.27
C ALA A 199 3.70 14.10 7.21
N VAL A 200 4.21 12.87 7.07
CA VAL A 200 3.68 11.83 6.18
C VAL A 200 2.32 11.25 6.63
N TYR A 201 1.96 11.41 7.91
CA TYR A 201 0.68 10.91 8.46
C TYR A 201 -0.29 12.03 8.83
N THR A 202 0.24 13.19 9.23
CA THR A 202 -0.54 14.40 9.50
C THR A 202 0.26 15.62 9.09
N ILE A 203 -0.31 16.45 8.23
CA ILE A 203 0.28 17.73 7.83
C ILE A 203 0.35 18.70 9.02
N MET A 204 -0.40 18.44 10.09
CA MET A 204 -0.35 19.21 11.33
C MET A 204 0.93 18.94 12.14
N SER A 205 1.76 17.96 11.78
CA SER A 205 3.04 17.74 12.45
C SER A 205 4.12 18.72 11.98
N TYR A 206 4.91 19.23 12.93
CA TYR A 206 6.17 19.93 12.63
C TYR A 206 7.36 18.99 12.43
N ASN A 207 7.16 17.70 12.66
CA ASN A 207 8.17 16.71 12.38
C ASN A 207 8.05 16.30 10.91
N GLY A 208 9.03 16.68 10.09
CA GLY A 208 9.12 16.23 8.70
C GLY A 208 9.33 14.72 8.54
N GLY A 209 9.46 13.97 9.65
CA GLY A 209 9.81 12.55 9.74
C GLY A 209 9.33 11.65 8.60
N TYR A 210 10.32 11.00 8.01
CA TYR A 210 10.34 9.64 7.46
C TYR A 210 11.81 9.37 7.11
N ASN A 211 12.41 8.31 7.67
CA ASN A 211 13.87 8.11 7.68
C ASN A 211 14.52 7.96 6.29
N GLU A 212 13.71 7.73 5.25
CA GLU A 212 14.16 7.45 3.88
C GLU A 212 13.97 8.65 2.93
N ALA A 213 13.30 9.72 3.38
CA ALA A 213 13.16 10.94 2.59
C ALA A 213 14.52 11.69 2.53
N PRO A 214 15.05 12.03 1.34
CA PRO A 214 16.31 12.73 1.23
C PRO A 214 16.23 14.14 1.85
N SER A 215 17.22 14.48 2.67
CA SER A 215 17.36 15.82 3.24
C SER A 215 17.87 16.81 2.17
N SER A 216 17.02 17.36 1.30
CA SER A 216 17.45 18.52 0.50
C SER A 216 16.32 19.37 -0.07
N SER A 217 16.52 20.68 0.08
CA SER A 217 15.88 21.81 -0.63
C SER A 217 14.36 21.75 -0.75
N PHE A 218 13.73 22.24 0.30
CA PHE A 218 12.34 22.61 0.59
C PHE A 218 11.50 23.31 -0.51
N SER A 219 11.62 22.90 -1.77
CA SER A 219 10.79 23.35 -2.88
C SER A 219 9.87 22.24 -3.41
N TYR A 220 10.07 20.98 -3.01
CA TYR A 220 9.28 19.81 -3.40
C TYR A 220 9.50 18.67 -2.40
N GLY A 221 8.51 17.77 -2.29
CA GLY A 221 8.55 16.62 -1.38
C GLY A 221 7.83 16.80 -0.05
N ASP A 222 7.05 17.88 0.09
CA ASP A 222 6.13 18.14 1.19
C ASP A 222 4.74 17.54 0.91
N ALA A 223 3.79 17.72 1.82
CA ALA A 223 2.41 17.24 1.64
C ALA A 223 1.67 17.95 0.49
N ALA A 224 0.93 17.17 -0.29
CA ALA A 224 0.11 17.61 -1.42
C ALA A 224 -1.38 17.77 -1.07
N GLY A 225 -1.74 17.63 0.20
CA GLY A 225 -3.09 17.76 0.73
C GLY A 225 -3.17 17.30 2.18
N PRO A 226 -4.38 17.15 2.76
CA PRO A 226 -4.56 16.49 4.04
C PRO A 226 -3.99 15.08 4.01
N MET A 227 -3.28 14.67 5.06
CA MET A 227 -2.71 13.34 5.19
C MET A 227 -3.68 12.39 5.92
N ALA A 228 -3.37 11.09 6.00
CA ALA A 228 -4.35 10.07 6.38
C ALA A 228 -5.03 10.32 7.74
N LEU A 229 -4.30 10.86 8.72
CA LEU A 229 -4.86 11.21 10.03
C LEU A 229 -5.68 12.50 9.99
N ASP A 230 -5.26 13.46 9.16
CA ASP A 230 -6.03 14.69 8.94
C ASP A 230 -7.37 14.35 8.28
N ILE A 231 -7.38 13.47 7.29
CA ILE A 231 -8.58 12.98 6.62
C ILE A 231 -9.53 12.35 7.65
N ALA A 232 -9.03 11.44 8.49
CA ALA A 232 -9.86 10.81 9.52
C ALA A 232 -10.50 11.84 10.47
N ALA A 233 -9.70 12.81 10.95
CA ALA A 233 -10.19 13.87 11.83
C ALA A 233 -11.21 14.79 11.14
N LEU A 234 -10.92 15.21 9.91
CA LEU A 234 -11.78 16.10 9.15
C LEU A 234 -13.10 15.43 8.79
N GLN A 235 -13.09 14.16 8.39
CA GLN A 235 -14.31 13.43 8.04
C GLN A 235 -15.19 13.15 9.26
N GLU A 236 -14.62 13.04 10.45
CA GLU A 236 -15.39 13.01 11.69
C GLU A 236 -16.20 14.31 11.85
N ILE A 237 -15.57 15.47 11.66
CA ILE A 237 -16.19 16.80 11.88
C ILE A 237 -17.10 17.23 10.72
N TYR A 238 -16.72 16.90 9.49
CA TYR A 238 -17.31 17.46 8.27
C TYR A 238 -18.01 16.44 7.38
N GLY A 239 -17.90 15.15 7.69
CA GLY A 239 -18.33 14.09 6.78
C GLY A 239 -17.34 13.86 5.64
N ALA A 240 -17.38 12.65 5.10
CA ALA A 240 -16.51 12.22 4.01
C ALA A 240 -17.08 12.61 2.64
N ASN A 241 -16.21 12.99 1.70
CA ASN A 241 -16.62 13.10 0.30
C ASN A 241 -16.84 11.69 -0.26
N THR A 242 -18.06 11.34 -0.66
CA THR A 242 -18.38 9.98 -1.14
C THR A 242 -18.37 9.83 -2.66
N THR A 243 -17.83 10.80 -3.39
CA THR A 243 -17.85 10.83 -4.87
C THR A 243 -16.50 11.13 -5.50
N TYR A 244 -15.50 11.42 -4.69
CA TYR A 244 -14.16 11.73 -5.17
C TYR A 244 -13.48 10.47 -5.69
N ALA A 245 -12.88 10.57 -6.88
CA ALA A 245 -12.16 9.48 -7.54
C ALA A 245 -12.95 8.17 -7.73
N SER A 246 -14.29 8.17 -7.67
CA SER A 246 -15.18 6.97 -7.67
C SER A 246 -15.15 5.99 -8.86
N GLY A 247 -14.15 6.06 -9.75
CA GLY A 247 -13.88 5.03 -10.75
C GLY A 247 -12.39 4.84 -10.89
N ASP A 248 -11.99 3.82 -11.67
CA ASP A 248 -10.62 3.31 -11.74
C ASP A 248 -9.53 4.40 -11.81
N SER A 249 -8.75 4.49 -10.74
CA SER A 249 -7.67 5.45 -10.53
C SER A 249 -6.31 4.78 -10.57
N PHE A 250 -5.31 5.52 -11.08
CA PHE A 250 -3.93 5.07 -11.13
C PHE A 250 -3.02 6.09 -10.44
N TYR A 251 -2.40 5.66 -9.35
CA TYR A 251 -1.53 6.45 -8.48
C TYR A 251 -0.06 6.06 -8.73
N GLU A 252 0.61 6.77 -9.64
CA GLU A 252 2.00 6.48 -10.03
C GLU A 252 3.00 7.15 -9.07
N LEU A 253 3.82 6.33 -8.42
CA LEU A 253 4.93 6.80 -7.60
C LEU A 253 5.96 7.56 -8.46
N PRO A 254 6.48 8.70 -7.97
CA PRO A 254 7.45 9.48 -8.69
C PRO A 254 8.77 8.71 -8.90
N ASP A 255 9.35 8.81 -10.09
CA ASP A 255 10.66 8.22 -10.45
C ASP A 255 11.85 9.15 -10.17
N SER A 256 11.58 10.42 -9.87
CA SER A 256 12.56 11.47 -9.72
C SER A 256 12.03 12.65 -8.91
N ASN A 257 12.91 13.27 -8.14
CA ASN A 257 12.62 14.48 -7.37
C ASN A 257 12.56 15.70 -8.29
N SER A 258 11.37 16.22 -8.58
CA SER A 258 11.21 17.46 -9.32
C SER A 258 9.88 18.17 -9.03
N ALA A 259 9.88 19.49 -9.14
CA ALA A 259 8.69 20.32 -8.93
C ALA A 259 7.52 20.03 -9.89
N ASN A 260 7.73 19.27 -10.98
CA ASN A 260 6.69 18.96 -11.97
C ASN A 260 6.44 17.45 -12.14
N SER A 261 7.11 16.59 -11.38
CA SER A 261 6.94 15.12 -11.46
C SER A 261 5.92 14.59 -10.44
N GLY A 262 5.19 15.47 -9.76
CA GLY A 262 4.29 15.05 -8.68
C GLY A 262 5.03 14.64 -7.39
N THR A 263 6.28 15.08 -7.22
CA THR A 263 7.06 14.84 -6.02
C THR A 263 6.42 15.51 -4.81
N GLY A 264 5.78 14.71 -3.96
CA GLY A 264 5.12 15.11 -2.72
C GLY A 264 4.49 13.91 -2.02
N TRP A 265 4.05 14.11 -0.79
CA TRP A 265 3.30 13.12 -0.02
C TRP A 265 1.81 13.35 -0.18
N LEU A 266 1.05 12.31 -0.52
CA LEU A 266 -0.40 12.38 -0.64
C LEU A 266 -1.04 11.24 0.15
N ALA A 267 -2.08 11.54 0.93
CA ALA A 267 -2.97 10.49 1.40
C ALA A 267 -4.07 10.26 0.36
N ILE A 268 -4.16 9.03 -0.14
CA ILE A 268 -5.18 8.63 -1.10
C ILE A 268 -6.52 8.58 -0.38
N TRP A 269 -7.47 9.33 -0.93
CA TRP A 269 -8.90 9.19 -0.65
C TRP A 269 -9.56 8.77 -1.96
N ASP A 270 -10.05 7.54 -2.01
CA ASP A 270 -10.78 7.00 -3.15
C ASP A 270 -12.10 6.39 -2.66
N THR A 271 -13.16 6.55 -3.45
CA THR A 271 -14.51 6.12 -3.08
C THR A 271 -15.02 4.95 -3.90
N GLY A 272 -14.20 4.44 -4.82
CA GLY A 272 -14.42 3.16 -5.48
C GLY A 272 -13.84 3.14 -6.89
N GLY A 273 -13.81 1.96 -7.48
CA GLY A 273 -13.08 1.72 -8.72
C GLY A 273 -12.34 0.40 -8.58
N ASP A 274 -11.55 0.07 -9.61
CA ASP A 274 -10.47 -0.90 -9.53
C ASP A 274 -9.16 -0.12 -9.64
N ASP A 275 -8.55 0.18 -8.48
CA ASP A 275 -7.51 1.18 -8.35
C ASP A 275 -6.12 0.56 -8.28
N THR A 276 -5.10 1.31 -8.69
CA THR A 276 -3.72 0.81 -8.74
C THR A 276 -2.73 1.81 -8.17
N ILE A 277 -1.79 1.34 -7.35
CA ILE A 277 -0.54 2.05 -7.06
C ILE A 277 0.57 1.48 -7.96
N GLY A 278 1.20 2.34 -8.76
CA GLY A 278 2.20 1.95 -9.76
C GLY A 278 3.57 2.55 -9.51
N TYR A 279 4.62 1.88 -9.97
CA TYR A 279 5.95 2.44 -10.13
C TYR A 279 6.64 1.80 -11.35
N THR A 280 7.11 2.62 -12.28
CA THR A 280 7.74 2.14 -13.53
C THR A 280 9.26 2.34 -13.58
N GLY A 281 9.86 2.80 -12.49
CA GLY A 281 11.30 3.09 -12.43
C GLY A 281 12.16 1.86 -12.11
N ASN A 282 13.37 2.10 -11.59
CA ASN A 282 14.38 1.07 -11.34
C ASN A 282 14.96 1.13 -9.91
N LEU A 283 14.31 1.88 -9.03
CA LEU A 283 14.64 1.93 -7.61
C LEU A 283 13.80 0.88 -6.89
N ASP A 284 14.32 0.39 -5.78
CA ASP A 284 13.56 -0.45 -4.87
C ASP A 284 12.39 0.37 -4.29
N VAL A 285 11.19 -0.18 -4.35
CA VAL A 285 9.99 0.41 -3.77
C VAL A 285 9.38 -0.49 -2.71
N ASN A 286 8.72 0.13 -1.75
CA ASN A 286 7.78 -0.55 -0.88
C ASN A 286 6.39 -0.04 -1.26
N ILE A 287 5.47 -0.94 -1.60
CA ILE A 287 4.06 -0.63 -1.87
C ILE A 287 3.22 -1.47 -0.92
N ASP A 288 2.43 -0.82 -0.09
CA ASP A 288 1.52 -1.49 0.84
C ASP A 288 0.11 -0.96 0.63
N LEU A 289 -0.79 -1.86 0.26
CA LEU A 289 -2.17 -1.54 -0.10
C LEU A 289 -3.09 -1.43 1.12
N ARG A 290 -2.55 -1.59 2.35
CA ARG A 290 -3.34 -1.49 3.57
C ARG A 290 -3.52 -0.04 3.98
N PRO A 291 -4.74 0.34 4.42
CA PRO A 291 -5.00 1.70 4.89
C PRO A 291 -4.24 2.00 6.19
N ALA A 292 -3.95 3.28 6.40
CA ALA A 292 -3.38 3.74 7.65
C ALA A 292 -4.35 3.55 8.81
N THR A 293 -3.87 2.84 9.84
CA THR A 293 -4.61 2.66 11.10
C THR A 293 -3.85 3.26 12.29
N LEU A 294 -4.61 3.69 13.29
CA LEU A 294 -4.11 4.38 14.49
C LEU A 294 -3.55 3.43 15.58
N GLN A 295 -3.53 2.10 15.37
CA GLN A 295 -3.42 1.14 16.49
C GLN A 295 -2.13 0.30 16.56
N TYR A 296 -1.03 0.70 15.91
CA TYR A 296 0.23 -0.09 15.92
C TYR A 296 0.06 -1.58 15.51
N GLU A 297 -1.03 -1.93 14.82
CA GLU A 297 -1.19 -3.27 14.23
C GLU A 297 -0.23 -3.44 13.05
N VAL A 298 -0.18 -4.62 12.41
CA VAL A 298 0.48 -4.72 11.10
C VAL A 298 -0.41 -3.94 10.12
N GLY A 299 -0.02 -2.70 9.79
CA GLY A 299 -0.89 -1.68 9.18
C GLY A 299 -1.04 -0.42 10.05
N GLY A 300 -0.56 -0.48 11.29
CA GLY A 300 -0.59 0.56 12.29
C GLY A 300 0.60 1.49 12.18
N GLY A 301 0.32 2.75 11.86
CA GLY A 301 1.31 3.68 11.33
C GLY A 301 0.81 4.39 10.09
N GLY A 302 0.11 3.67 9.22
CA GLY A 302 0.10 4.01 7.80
C GLY A 302 1.38 3.48 7.17
N PHE A 303 1.28 2.42 6.39
CA PHE A 303 2.41 2.11 5.52
C PHE A 303 2.50 3.16 4.42
N ILE A 304 3.72 3.36 3.97
CA ILE A 304 4.05 4.36 2.97
C ILE A 304 4.44 3.63 1.71
N SER A 305 3.67 3.87 0.65
CA SER A 305 4.09 3.50 -0.68
C SER A 305 5.08 4.54 -1.19
N ALA A 306 6.34 4.16 -1.38
CA ALA A 306 7.42 5.08 -1.75
C ALA A 306 8.54 4.39 -2.53
N ALA A 307 9.26 5.19 -3.30
CA ALA A 307 10.49 4.76 -3.98
C ALA A 307 11.73 5.26 -3.23
N ASN A 308 12.69 4.36 -3.02
CA ASN A 308 13.89 4.64 -2.24
C ASN A 308 14.68 5.84 -2.81
N GLY A 309 14.86 6.88 -1.99
CA GLY A 309 15.59 8.09 -2.37
C GLY A 309 14.74 9.14 -3.12
N ILE A 310 13.43 8.93 -3.23
CA ILE A 310 12.47 9.92 -3.72
C ILE A 310 11.75 10.56 -2.53
N SER A 311 11.63 11.89 -2.55
CA SER A 311 10.92 12.67 -1.53
C SER A 311 9.44 12.72 -1.90
N GLY A 312 8.72 11.63 -1.66
CA GLY A 312 7.30 11.56 -1.94
C GLY A 312 6.78 10.14 -2.03
N GLY A 313 5.47 10.04 -2.14
CA GLY A 313 4.76 8.77 -2.16
C GLY A 313 3.37 8.90 -1.57
N TYR A 314 2.81 7.78 -1.15
CA TYR A 314 1.42 7.68 -0.75
C TYR A 314 1.25 7.09 0.64
N THR A 315 0.27 7.62 1.36
CA THR A 315 -0.43 6.87 2.40
C THR A 315 -1.84 6.57 1.89
N ILE A 316 -2.51 5.58 2.47
CA ILE A 316 -3.89 5.24 2.12
C ILE A 316 -4.78 5.62 3.30
N ALA A 317 -5.79 6.46 3.08
CA ALA A 317 -6.71 6.87 4.13
C ALA A 317 -7.59 5.70 4.59
N ASN A 318 -8.02 5.73 5.85
CA ASN A 318 -8.93 4.70 6.37
C ASN A 318 -10.26 4.68 5.61
N GLY A 319 -10.71 3.48 5.23
CA GLY A 319 -11.93 3.29 4.43
C GLY A 319 -11.71 3.27 2.92
N VAL A 320 -10.48 3.51 2.45
CA VAL A 320 -10.08 3.33 1.05
C VAL A 320 -9.61 1.90 0.84
N VAL A 321 -9.96 1.33 -0.31
CA VAL A 321 -9.45 0.05 -0.79
C VAL A 321 -8.71 0.32 -2.08
N ILE A 322 -7.51 -0.24 -2.21
CA ILE A 322 -6.75 -0.27 -3.46
C ILE A 322 -6.56 -1.73 -3.81
N GLU A 323 -6.96 -2.12 -5.01
CA GLU A 323 -6.97 -3.51 -5.45
C GLU A 323 -5.60 -3.94 -6.02
N ASN A 324 -4.87 -3.03 -6.66
CA ASN A 324 -3.71 -3.41 -7.46
C ASN A 324 -2.42 -2.68 -7.08
N ALA A 325 -1.30 -3.37 -7.23
CA ALA A 325 0.03 -2.80 -7.17
C ALA A 325 0.90 -3.31 -8.32
N SER A 326 1.70 -2.43 -8.91
CA SER A 326 2.74 -2.82 -9.88
C SER A 326 4.02 -2.04 -9.65
N SER A 327 5.16 -2.72 -9.56
CA SER A 327 6.46 -2.10 -9.33
C SER A 327 7.39 -2.16 -10.54
N GLY A 328 8.66 -1.80 -10.33
CA GLY A 328 9.58 -1.41 -11.40
C GLY A 328 10.54 -2.53 -11.80
N SER A 329 11.80 -2.17 -12.01
CA SER A 329 12.89 -3.14 -12.16
C SER A 329 13.80 -3.23 -10.91
N GLY A 330 13.31 -2.75 -9.77
CA GLY A 330 14.02 -2.73 -8.49
C GLY A 330 13.77 -4.03 -7.72
N ASN A 331 14.40 -4.21 -6.56
CA ASN A 331 14.04 -5.32 -5.69
C ASN A 331 12.95 -4.82 -4.74
N ASP A 332 11.70 -5.08 -5.11
CA ASP A 332 10.54 -4.39 -4.57
C ASP A 332 9.83 -5.21 -3.49
N THR A 333 9.10 -4.54 -2.61
CA THR A 333 8.21 -5.19 -1.64
C THR A 333 6.78 -4.72 -1.89
N LEU A 334 5.87 -5.65 -2.18
CA LEU A 334 4.46 -5.38 -2.44
C LEU A 334 3.62 -6.14 -1.42
N THR A 335 2.76 -5.44 -0.68
CA THR A 335 1.84 -6.04 0.28
C THR A 335 0.40 -5.70 -0.06
N GLY A 336 -0.44 -6.71 -0.24
CA GLY A 336 -1.88 -6.62 -0.42
C GLY A 336 -2.63 -6.28 0.87
N ASN A 337 -3.94 -6.12 0.73
CA ASN A 337 -4.89 -5.93 1.83
C ASN A 337 -5.86 -7.12 1.89
N ASP A 338 -6.95 -7.00 2.67
CA ASP A 338 -7.88 -8.12 2.86
C ASP A 338 -8.83 -8.37 1.65
N SER A 339 -8.69 -7.60 0.57
CA SER A 339 -9.49 -7.71 -0.65
C SER A 339 -8.81 -8.62 -1.67
N ALA A 340 -9.49 -8.91 -2.78
CA ALA A 340 -8.82 -9.58 -3.90
C ALA A 340 -7.84 -8.61 -4.56
N ASN A 341 -6.54 -8.91 -4.50
CA ASN A 341 -5.50 -8.06 -5.05
C ASN A 341 -4.87 -8.60 -6.33
N THR A 342 -4.39 -7.69 -7.18
CA THR A 342 -3.42 -8.03 -8.25
C THR A 342 -2.09 -7.36 -7.98
N LEU A 343 -1.04 -8.14 -7.72
CA LEU A 343 0.31 -7.64 -7.41
C LEU A 343 1.30 -8.08 -8.50
N SER A 344 2.14 -7.16 -8.99
CA SER A 344 3.15 -7.44 -10.01
C SER A 344 4.51 -6.82 -9.67
N GLY A 345 5.52 -7.65 -9.38
CA GLY A 345 6.90 -7.23 -9.11
C GLY A 345 7.68 -6.76 -10.34
N ASN A 346 7.29 -7.25 -11.53
CA ASN A 346 7.91 -6.99 -12.83
C ASN A 346 9.37 -7.47 -12.97
N GLY A 347 10.35 -6.81 -12.37
CA GLY A 347 11.70 -7.32 -12.46
C GLY A 347 12.57 -6.90 -11.31
N GLY A 348 13.61 -7.68 -11.03
CA GLY A 348 14.32 -7.59 -9.76
C GLY A 348 13.90 -8.76 -8.87
N ASP A 349 14.60 -8.96 -7.76
CA ASP A 349 14.26 -10.02 -6.81
C ASP A 349 13.22 -9.45 -5.82
N ASP A 350 11.94 -9.76 -6.04
CA ASP A 350 10.82 -9.10 -5.38
C ASP A 350 10.25 -9.92 -4.20
N HIS A 351 9.61 -9.22 -3.27
CA HIS A 351 8.85 -9.84 -2.18
C HIS A 351 7.38 -9.41 -2.25
N LEU A 352 6.51 -10.36 -2.58
CA LEU A 352 5.08 -10.14 -2.75
C LEU A 352 4.30 -10.86 -1.63
N VAL A 353 3.48 -10.12 -0.90
CA VAL A 353 2.60 -10.64 0.15
C VAL A 353 1.16 -10.35 -0.24
N GLY A 354 0.37 -11.35 -0.62
CA GLY A 354 -1.05 -11.13 -0.98
C GLY A 354 -1.93 -10.82 0.22
N GLY A 355 -1.66 -11.46 1.36
CA GLY A 355 -2.50 -11.36 2.55
C GLY A 355 -3.70 -12.30 2.47
N THR A 356 -4.87 -11.82 2.90
CA THR A 356 -6.12 -12.57 2.76
C THR A 356 -6.89 -12.07 1.55
N GLY A 357 -7.57 -12.94 0.82
CA GLY A 357 -8.27 -12.51 -0.39
C GLY A 357 -8.09 -13.55 -1.47
N SER A 358 -8.76 -13.38 -2.59
CA SER A 358 -8.46 -14.21 -3.76
C SER A 358 -7.51 -13.43 -4.66
N ASP A 359 -6.22 -13.63 -4.43
CA ASP A 359 -5.18 -12.77 -5.00
C ASP A 359 -4.61 -13.35 -6.28
N THR A 360 -4.11 -12.46 -7.14
CA THR A 360 -3.31 -12.83 -8.31
C THR A 360 -1.95 -12.15 -8.21
N LEU A 361 -0.88 -12.95 -8.09
CA LEU A 361 0.46 -12.45 -7.84
C LEU A 361 1.42 -12.85 -8.96
N TYR A 362 2.21 -11.90 -9.45
CA TYR A 362 3.20 -12.08 -10.50
C TYR A 362 4.58 -11.62 -10.02
N GLY A 363 5.50 -12.55 -9.75
CA GLY A 363 6.92 -12.24 -9.52
C GLY A 363 7.57 -11.67 -10.79
N ASN A 364 7.40 -12.39 -11.90
CA ASN A 364 7.92 -12.11 -13.23
C ASN A 364 9.41 -12.41 -13.42
N SER A 365 10.33 -11.45 -13.22
CA SER A 365 11.74 -11.61 -13.60
C SER A 365 12.68 -11.34 -12.44
N GLY A 366 13.16 -12.38 -11.81
CA GLY A 366 14.07 -12.32 -10.67
C GLY A 366 13.83 -13.54 -9.80
N SER A 367 14.58 -13.65 -8.71
CA SER A 367 14.35 -14.71 -7.73
C SER A 367 13.38 -14.19 -6.68
N ASP A 368 12.09 -14.44 -6.91
CA ASP A 368 11.01 -13.79 -6.19
C ASP A 368 10.57 -14.62 -4.98
N THR A 369 10.08 -13.93 -3.94
CA THR A 369 9.41 -14.57 -2.79
C THR A 369 7.96 -14.12 -2.76
N VAL A 370 7.04 -15.04 -3.03
CA VAL A 370 5.60 -14.78 -3.08
C VAL A 370 4.88 -15.59 -2.00
N GLU A 371 4.12 -14.91 -1.14
CA GLU A 371 3.35 -15.55 -0.08
C GLU A 371 1.93 -14.99 0.05
N THR A 372 0.97 -15.88 0.32
CA THR A 372 -0.42 -15.55 0.64
C THR A 372 -0.81 -16.19 1.97
N GLU A 373 -1.84 -15.65 2.64
CA GLU A 373 -2.34 -16.18 3.92
C GLU A 373 -3.57 -17.07 3.70
N SER A 374 -4.60 -16.55 3.04
CA SER A 374 -5.84 -17.28 2.81
C SER A 374 -6.62 -16.80 1.58
N GLY A 375 -7.49 -17.67 1.07
CA GLY A 375 -8.34 -17.46 -0.11
C GLY A 375 -7.87 -18.30 -1.29
N THR A 376 -8.57 -18.23 -2.43
CA THR A 376 -8.17 -18.96 -3.64
C THR A 376 -7.28 -18.05 -4.47
N ASN A 377 -5.98 -18.34 -4.49
CA ASN A 377 -4.96 -17.50 -5.07
C ASN A 377 -4.44 -18.07 -6.39
N THR A 378 -3.90 -17.19 -7.22
CA THR A 378 -3.13 -17.56 -8.41
C THR A 378 -1.77 -16.91 -8.34
N ILE A 379 -0.71 -17.72 -8.29
CA ILE A 379 0.67 -17.28 -8.12
C ILE A 379 1.50 -17.68 -9.34
N TYR A 380 2.21 -16.72 -9.91
CA TYR A 380 3.19 -16.91 -10.98
C TYR A 380 4.56 -16.43 -10.51
N GLY A 381 5.53 -17.34 -10.35
CA GLY A 381 6.93 -17.00 -10.06
C GLY A 381 7.57 -16.30 -11.25
N GLY A 382 7.63 -16.97 -12.39
CA GLY A 382 8.08 -16.39 -13.65
C GLY A 382 9.46 -16.92 -14.05
N SER A 383 10.50 -16.10 -13.97
CA SER A 383 11.86 -16.51 -14.30
C SER A 383 12.83 -16.14 -13.21
N GLY A 384 13.54 -17.12 -12.68
CA GLY A 384 14.52 -16.98 -11.61
C GLY A 384 14.41 -18.15 -10.65
N TYR A 385 14.89 -18.00 -9.43
CA TYR A 385 14.75 -19.05 -8.42
C TYR A 385 13.67 -18.63 -7.43
N ASP A 386 12.44 -19.03 -7.69
CA ASP A 386 11.29 -18.48 -6.98
C ASP A 386 10.93 -19.31 -5.73
N THR A 387 10.44 -18.63 -4.69
CA THR A 387 9.86 -19.25 -3.50
C THR A 387 8.40 -18.85 -3.38
N LEU A 388 7.50 -19.82 -3.57
CA LEU A 388 6.07 -19.59 -3.73
C LEU A 388 5.29 -20.33 -2.63
N ASN A 389 4.37 -19.63 -1.96
CA ASN A 389 3.58 -20.13 -0.85
C ASN A 389 2.10 -19.71 -0.99
N GLY A 390 1.20 -20.69 -1.18
CA GLY A 390 -0.25 -20.47 -1.37
C GLY A 390 -1.06 -20.20 -0.11
N GLY A 391 -0.54 -20.54 1.07
CA GLY A 391 -1.26 -20.32 2.33
C GLY A 391 -2.46 -21.26 2.49
N SER A 392 -3.68 -20.74 2.50
CA SER A 392 -4.87 -21.57 2.70
C SER A 392 -5.94 -21.30 1.68
N GLY A 393 -6.48 -22.33 1.06
CA GLY A 393 -7.47 -22.21 0.00
C GLY A 393 -7.22 -23.24 -1.08
N ALA A 394 -7.97 -23.17 -2.17
CA ALA A 394 -7.60 -23.96 -3.34
C ALA A 394 -6.80 -23.03 -4.25
N ASP A 395 -5.49 -23.21 -4.29
CA ASP A 395 -4.56 -22.30 -4.96
C ASP A 395 -4.06 -22.86 -6.30
N ALA A 396 -3.66 -21.96 -7.20
CA ALA A 396 -3.00 -22.30 -8.45
C ALA A 396 -1.61 -21.66 -8.48
N ILE A 397 -0.54 -22.46 -8.42
CA ILE A 397 0.83 -21.97 -8.30
C ILE A 397 1.69 -22.47 -9.45
N PHE A 398 2.36 -21.54 -10.14
CA PHE A 398 3.21 -21.80 -11.30
C PHE A 398 4.61 -21.22 -11.04
N GLY A 399 5.62 -22.08 -10.87
CA GLY A 399 7.03 -21.69 -10.69
C GLY A 399 7.57 -20.95 -11.90
N GLY A 400 7.53 -21.59 -13.06
CA GLY A 400 7.89 -20.97 -14.33
C GLY A 400 9.24 -21.48 -14.82
N SER A 401 10.31 -20.71 -14.66
CA SER A 401 11.63 -21.11 -15.12
C SER A 401 12.72 -20.79 -14.12
N GLY A 402 13.60 -21.76 -13.91
CA GLY A 402 14.60 -21.80 -12.87
C GLY A 402 14.24 -22.88 -11.86
N ASN A 403 14.98 -22.97 -10.76
CA ASN A 403 14.75 -24.03 -9.78
C ASN A 403 13.91 -23.46 -8.65
N ASP A 404 12.61 -23.76 -8.69
CA ASP A 404 11.61 -23.12 -7.84
C ASP A 404 11.29 -23.97 -6.61
N THR A 405 10.86 -23.30 -5.54
CA THR A 405 10.32 -23.94 -4.33
C THR A 405 8.86 -23.56 -4.20
N ILE A 406 7.97 -24.55 -4.25
CA ILE A 406 6.52 -24.36 -4.26
C ILE A 406 5.90 -25.09 -3.07
N ASN A 407 5.09 -24.37 -2.28
CA ASN A 407 4.29 -24.95 -1.19
C ASN A 407 2.81 -24.53 -1.36
N GLY A 408 1.91 -25.49 -1.57
CA GLY A 408 0.46 -25.25 -1.58
C GLY A 408 -0.08 -24.98 -0.16
N ASN A 409 0.35 -25.81 0.79
CA ASN A 409 -0.04 -25.81 2.21
C ASN A 409 -1.44 -26.35 2.48
N PHE A 410 -2.49 -25.54 2.59
CA PHE A 410 -3.80 -26.03 2.98
C PHE A 410 -4.82 -25.87 1.86
N GLY A 411 -5.51 -26.95 1.52
CA GLY A 411 -6.61 -27.00 0.57
C GLY A 411 -6.23 -27.82 -0.66
N SER A 412 -7.04 -27.79 -1.71
CA SER A 412 -6.79 -28.62 -2.90
C SER A 412 -6.13 -27.77 -3.97
N ASP A 413 -4.84 -27.97 -4.16
CA ASP A 413 -4.01 -27.07 -4.95
C ASP A 413 -3.65 -27.63 -6.34
N ASP A 414 -3.51 -26.75 -7.32
CA ASP A 414 -2.95 -27.04 -8.64
C ASP A 414 -1.52 -26.43 -8.72
N LEU A 415 -0.50 -27.27 -8.66
CA LEU A 415 0.91 -26.87 -8.56
C LEU A 415 1.71 -27.29 -9.80
N SER A 416 2.48 -26.36 -10.37
CA SER A 416 3.36 -26.60 -11.51
C SER A 416 4.75 -25.99 -11.30
N GLY A 417 5.81 -26.79 -11.31
CA GLY A 417 7.20 -26.32 -11.23
C GLY A 417 7.62 -25.56 -12.48
N GLY A 418 7.51 -26.20 -13.65
CA GLY A 418 7.74 -25.55 -14.94
C GLY A 418 9.04 -26.00 -15.58
N ARG A 419 10.09 -25.19 -15.55
CA ARG A 419 11.40 -25.53 -16.15
C ARG A 419 12.50 -25.35 -15.13
N GLY A 420 13.23 -26.40 -14.83
CA GLY A 420 14.32 -26.39 -13.88
C GLY A 420 14.12 -27.55 -12.91
N ASN A 421 14.96 -27.62 -11.89
CA ASN A 421 14.83 -28.69 -10.89
C ASN A 421 14.04 -28.14 -9.71
N ASP A 422 12.76 -28.48 -9.66
CA ASP A 422 11.82 -27.85 -8.74
C ASP A 422 11.59 -28.70 -7.48
N ALA A 423 11.29 -28.03 -6.37
CA ALA A 423 10.88 -28.64 -5.12
C ALA A 423 9.44 -28.26 -4.81
N ILE A 424 8.52 -29.24 -4.89
CA ILE A 424 7.08 -29.00 -4.79
C ILE A 424 6.48 -29.79 -3.63
N SER A 425 5.72 -29.11 -2.77
CA SER A 425 4.94 -29.69 -1.69
C SER A 425 3.48 -29.30 -1.83
N GLY A 426 2.58 -30.28 -1.96
CA GLY A 426 1.12 -30.11 -1.94
C GLY A 426 0.66 -29.58 -0.58
N GLY A 427 0.75 -30.44 0.44
CA GLY A 427 0.39 -30.10 1.81
C GLY A 427 -0.83 -30.89 2.26
N ASP A 428 -1.74 -30.27 3.01
CA ASP A 428 -3.02 -30.85 3.38
C ASP A 428 -4.02 -30.60 2.25
N GLY A 429 -4.50 -31.62 1.55
CA GLY A 429 -5.20 -31.37 0.31
C GLY A 429 -5.50 -32.60 -0.51
N ALA A 430 -6.30 -32.45 -1.55
CA ALA A 430 -6.20 -33.37 -2.67
C ALA A 430 -5.56 -32.57 -3.80
N ASP A 431 -4.25 -32.72 -3.93
CA ASP A 431 -3.42 -31.82 -4.72
C ASP A 431 -3.10 -32.40 -6.09
N ARG A 432 -2.82 -31.51 -7.03
CA ARG A 432 -2.45 -31.85 -8.42
C ARG A 432 -1.08 -31.26 -8.69
N ILE A 433 -0.09 -32.11 -8.82
CA ILE A 433 1.31 -31.71 -8.86
C ILE A 433 1.92 -32.10 -10.21
N LEU A 434 2.45 -31.11 -10.92
CA LEU A 434 3.24 -31.26 -12.14
C LEU A 434 4.64 -30.70 -11.90
N GLY A 435 5.67 -31.56 -11.91
CA GLY A 435 7.06 -31.11 -11.83
C GLY A 435 7.40 -30.19 -13.02
N GLY A 436 7.32 -30.76 -14.22
CA GLY A 436 7.63 -30.03 -15.46
C GLY A 436 8.99 -30.50 -15.98
N MET A 437 9.68 -29.65 -16.74
CA MET A 437 10.98 -30.02 -17.32
C MET A 437 12.09 -29.92 -16.29
N GLY A 438 12.69 -31.04 -15.92
CA GLY A 438 13.90 -31.03 -15.10
C GLY A 438 14.06 -32.32 -14.33
N GLN A 439 14.74 -32.23 -13.19
CA GLN A 439 14.71 -33.28 -12.19
C GLN A 439 14.05 -32.71 -10.94
N ASP A 440 12.79 -33.06 -10.75
CA ASP A 440 11.92 -32.48 -9.74
C ASP A 440 11.80 -33.37 -8.51
N THR A 441 11.54 -32.74 -7.36
CA THR A 441 11.22 -33.41 -6.10
C THR A 441 9.83 -33.01 -5.66
N MET A 442 8.92 -33.97 -5.61
CA MET A 442 7.50 -33.76 -5.33
C MET A 442 7.09 -34.49 -4.05
N THR A 443 6.31 -33.80 -3.22
CA THR A 443 5.72 -34.30 -1.97
C THR A 443 4.23 -33.98 -2.02
N GLY A 444 3.38 -34.99 -1.90
CA GLY A 444 1.92 -34.81 -1.93
C GLY A 444 1.43 -34.22 -0.61
N GLY A 445 1.82 -34.84 0.50
CA GLY A 445 1.38 -34.49 1.84
C GLY A 445 0.19 -35.34 2.28
N ALA A 446 -0.82 -34.70 2.86
CA ALA A 446 -1.97 -35.36 3.43
C ALA A 446 -3.19 -35.21 2.53
N GLY A 447 -3.63 -36.32 1.95
CA GLY A 447 -4.92 -36.45 1.29
C GLY A 447 -4.76 -37.34 0.08
N ALA A 448 -5.46 -37.07 -1.02
CA ALA A 448 -5.43 -37.93 -2.19
C ALA A 448 -4.86 -37.18 -3.38
N ASP A 449 -3.55 -37.31 -3.55
CA ASP A 449 -2.78 -36.45 -4.42
C ASP A 449 -2.57 -37.09 -5.80
N THR A 450 -2.42 -36.25 -6.82
CA THR A 450 -2.18 -36.69 -8.20
C THR A 450 -0.88 -36.09 -8.71
N PHE A 451 0.11 -36.95 -8.95
CA PHE A 451 1.39 -36.59 -9.58
C PHE A 451 1.28 -36.80 -11.09
N ILE A 452 1.43 -35.72 -11.86
CA ILE A 452 1.09 -35.68 -13.29
C ILE A 452 2.37 -35.69 -14.13
N PHE A 453 2.40 -36.58 -15.13
CA PHE A 453 3.45 -36.64 -16.15
C PHE A 453 2.79 -36.65 -17.53
N ALA A 454 2.96 -35.56 -18.28
CA ALA A 454 2.24 -35.32 -19.53
C ALA A 454 3.14 -35.34 -20.78
N ALA A 455 4.45 -35.17 -20.63
CA ALA A 455 5.43 -35.23 -21.70
C ALA A 455 6.71 -35.93 -21.27
N ALA A 456 7.43 -36.52 -22.23
CA ALA A 456 8.64 -37.28 -21.90
C ALA A 456 9.75 -36.39 -21.32
N SER A 457 9.70 -35.10 -21.62
CA SER A 457 10.56 -34.08 -21.03
C SER A 457 10.32 -33.86 -19.54
N ASP A 458 9.20 -34.37 -19.01
CA ASP A 458 8.83 -34.12 -17.63
C ASP A 458 9.68 -34.96 -16.66
N SER A 459 10.18 -36.14 -17.10
CA SER A 459 10.97 -37.00 -16.23
C SER A 459 11.83 -37.98 -17.04
N TRP A 460 12.86 -37.46 -17.72
CA TRP A 460 13.75 -38.29 -18.53
C TRP A 460 14.39 -39.41 -17.70
N ALA A 461 14.60 -40.58 -18.29
CA ALA A 461 15.13 -41.74 -17.56
C ALA A 461 16.50 -41.52 -16.89
N ASP A 462 17.32 -40.60 -17.40
CA ASP A 462 18.62 -40.24 -16.82
C ASP A 462 18.57 -39.05 -15.83
N HIS A 463 17.41 -38.40 -15.71
CA HIS A 463 17.12 -37.27 -14.82
C HIS A 463 15.70 -37.44 -14.24
N ALA A 464 15.45 -38.61 -13.66
CA ALA A 464 14.12 -38.96 -13.15
C ALA A 464 13.69 -38.07 -11.99
N ASP A 465 12.43 -37.66 -12.02
CA ASP A 465 11.72 -37.04 -10.92
C ASP A 465 11.57 -37.99 -9.75
N THR A 466 11.41 -37.40 -8.56
CA THR A 466 11.27 -38.12 -7.30
C THR A 466 9.98 -37.73 -6.60
N ILE A 467 9.12 -38.71 -6.31
CA ILE A 467 7.98 -38.58 -5.41
C ILE A 467 8.40 -39.12 -4.04
N THR A 468 8.26 -38.30 -3.00
CA THR A 468 8.92 -38.58 -1.71
C THR A 468 8.04 -39.30 -0.67
N ASP A 469 6.72 -39.21 -0.77
CA ASP A 469 5.78 -39.63 0.29
C ASP A 469 4.53 -40.37 -0.19
N PHE A 470 4.53 -40.85 -1.45
CA PHE A 470 3.38 -41.51 -2.08
C PHE A 470 2.69 -42.56 -1.20
N GLN A 471 1.37 -42.43 -1.04
CA GLN A 471 0.53 -43.33 -0.28
C GLN A 471 -0.30 -44.26 -1.19
N VAL A 472 0.07 -45.55 -1.19
CA VAL A 472 -0.62 -46.60 -1.97
C VAL A 472 -2.12 -46.68 -1.65
N GLY A 473 -2.94 -46.71 -2.70
CA GLY A 473 -4.39 -46.77 -2.66
C GLY A 473 -5.07 -45.46 -2.26
N ILE A 474 -4.30 -44.38 -2.12
CA ILE A 474 -4.81 -43.04 -1.84
C ILE A 474 -4.35 -42.07 -2.94
N ASP A 475 -3.05 -42.04 -3.24
CA ASP A 475 -2.47 -41.18 -4.26
C ASP A 475 -2.49 -41.83 -5.64
N PHE A 476 -2.29 -41.00 -6.67
CA PHE A 476 -2.32 -41.39 -8.07
C PHE A 476 -1.11 -40.85 -8.83
N ILE A 477 -0.59 -41.67 -9.74
CA ILE A 477 0.38 -41.26 -10.76
C ILE A 477 -0.36 -41.19 -12.09
N ASP A 478 -0.54 -39.98 -12.61
CA ASP A 478 -1.21 -39.72 -13.89
C ASP A 478 -0.19 -39.70 -15.03
N VAL A 479 -0.24 -40.74 -15.86
CA VAL A 479 0.58 -40.91 -17.06
C VAL A 479 -0.29 -40.92 -18.33
N SER A 480 -1.58 -40.56 -18.20
CA SER A 480 -2.53 -40.58 -19.30
C SER A 480 -2.17 -39.58 -20.41
N GLY A 481 -1.39 -38.55 -20.08
CA GLY A 481 -0.88 -37.55 -21.02
C GLY A 481 0.04 -38.12 -22.12
N PHE A 482 0.68 -39.28 -21.90
CA PHE A 482 1.52 -39.91 -22.93
C PHE A 482 0.74 -40.50 -24.10
N GLY A 483 -0.55 -40.77 -23.94
CA GLY A 483 -1.41 -41.30 -25.01
C GLY A 483 -1.01 -42.70 -25.51
N THR A 484 -0.23 -43.44 -24.73
CA THR A 484 0.24 -44.79 -25.06
C THR A 484 -0.69 -45.86 -24.51
N ASP A 485 -0.88 -46.95 -25.28
CA ASP A 485 -1.63 -48.12 -24.81
C ASP A 485 -0.74 -48.96 -23.88
N PHE A 486 -0.89 -48.76 -22.56
CA PHE A 486 -0.15 -49.49 -21.51
C PHE A 486 -0.53 -50.97 -21.40
N THR A 487 -1.33 -51.52 -22.31
CA THR A 487 -1.68 -52.96 -22.32
C THR A 487 -0.53 -53.87 -22.78
N LEU A 488 0.53 -53.31 -23.37
CA LEU A 488 1.74 -54.07 -23.70
C LEU A 488 2.65 -54.20 -22.46
N PRO A 489 3.00 -55.42 -22.01
CA PRO A 489 3.73 -55.65 -20.74
C PRO A 489 5.12 -55.02 -20.62
N SER A 490 5.65 -54.43 -21.69
CA SER A 490 6.98 -53.81 -21.74
C SER A 490 6.95 -52.28 -21.86
N THR A 491 5.77 -51.67 -22.04
CA THR A 491 5.67 -50.22 -22.24
C THR A 491 5.74 -49.45 -20.93
N LEU A 492 5.17 -50.00 -19.85
CA LEU A 492 5.30 -49.47 -18.50
C LEU A 492 5.75 -50.60 -17.57
N VAL A 493 6.90 -50.41 -16.94
CA VAL A 493 7.53 -51.39 -16.04
C VAL A 493 7.65 -50.77 -14.66
N VAL A 494 7.02 -51.41 -13.67
CA VAL A 494 7.13 -51.02 -12.27
C VAL A 494 8.11 -51.99 -11.58
N THR A 495 9.24 -51.46 -11.12
CA THR A 495 10.30 -52.22 -10.46
C THR A 495 10.43 -51.81 -8.99
N ASP A 496 10.09 -52.73 -8.10
CA ASP A 496 10.29 -52.61 -6.66
C ASP A 496 11.66 -53.20 -6.27
N ASN A 497 12.50 -52.40 -5.62
CA ASN A 497 13.84 -52.83 -5.18
C ASN A 497 13.90 -53.26 -3.70
N GLY A 498 12.76 -53.28 -3.00
CA GLY A 498 12.59 -53.59 -1.58
C GLY A 498 12.65 -52.39 -0.66
N PHE A 499 12.87 -51.17 -1.19
CA PHE A 499 12.84 -49.92 -0.43
C PHE A 499 12.18 -48.78 -1.23
N ASP A 500 12.51 -48.67 -2.52
CA ASP A 500 11.93 -47.72 -3.46
C ASP A 500 11.29 -48.46 -4.63
N THR A 501 10.38 -47.76 -5.32
CA THR A 501 9.77 -48.21 -6.57
C THR A 501 10.21 -47.29 -7.70
N THR A 502 10.65 -47.87 -8.82
CA THR A 502 10.94 -47.15 -10.06
C THR A 502 9.90 -47.51 -11.11
N ILE A 503 9.36 -46.51 -11.79
CA ILE A 503 8.44 -46.67 -12.92
C ILE A 503 9.21 -46.27 -14.17
N GLU A 504 9.34 -47.18 -15.13
CA GLU A 504 10.05 -46.96 -16.39
C GLU A 504 9.05 -47.08 -17.55
N ILE A 505 9.09 -46.12 -18.48
CA ILE A 505 8.23 -46.11 -19.67
C ILE A 505 9.09 -46.13 -20.94
N ASP A 506 8.94 -47.21 -21.71
CA ASP A 506 9.57 -47.44 -23.03
C ASP A 506 8.47 -47.34 -24.09
N ARG A 507 8.39 -46.20 -24.78
CA ARG A 507 7.27 -45.90 -25.69
C ARG A 507 7.50 -46.45 -27.09
N ASP A 508 8.75 -46.66 -27.51
CA ASP A 508 9.08 -47.15 -28.85
C ASP A 508 9.44 -48.65 -28.90
N LEU A 509 9.48 -49.29 -27.73
CA LEU A 509 9.72 -50.71 -27.49
C LEU A 509 11.11 -51.16 -27.96
N ASP A 510 12.12 -50.29 -27.90
CA ASP A 510 13.50 -50.63 -28.23
C ASP A 510 14.26 -51.34 -27.09
N GLY A 511 13.66 -51.38 -25.88
CA GLY A 511 14.23 -51.97 -24.68
C GLY A 511 14.97 -50.98 -23.77
N THR A 512 14.91 -49.69 -24.09
CA THR A 512 15.42 -48.59 -23.27
C THR A 512 14.22 -47.74 -22.84
N ALA A 513 14.13 -47.38 -21.56
CA ALA A 513 13.11 -46.45 -21.12
C ALA A 513 13.50 -45.01 -21.48
N GLU A 514 12.57 -44.22 -22.00
CA GLU A 514 12.77 -42.77 -22.20
C GLU A 514 12.44 -41.97 -20.94
N ILE A 515 11.53 -42.49 -20.13
CA ILE A 515 10.98 -41.84 -18.94
C ILE A 515 11.21 -42.77 -17.76
N ALA A 516 11.64 -42.21 -16.64
CA ALA A 516 11.65 -42.92 -15.37
C ALA A 516 11.13 -42.03 -14.26
N ILE A 517 10.43 -42.59 -13.29
CA ILE A 517 9.93 -41.90 -12.09
C ILE A 517 10.41 -42.70 -10.87
N LEU A 518 10.99 -42.03 -9.89
CA LEU A 518 11.39 -42.63 -8.63
C LEU A 518 10.35 -42.34 -7.55
N VAL A 519 9.84 -43.37 -6.89
CA VAL A 519 8.96 -43.26 -5.73
C VAL A 519 9.69 -43.82 -4.52
N THR A 520 10.09 -42.95 -3.60
CA THR A 520 10.97 -43.34 -2.49
C THR A 520 10.19 -43.93 -1.32
N GLY A 521 10.73 -44.96 -0.69
CA GLY A 521 10.14 -45.55 0.53
C GLY A 521 8.85 -46.33 0.30
N VAL A 522 8.46 -46.55 -0.96
CA VAL A 522 7.20 -47.19 -1.34
C VAL A 522 7.46 -48.49 -2.09
N THR A 523 6.65 -49.50 -1.77
CA THR A 523 6.67 -50.82 -2.37
C THR A 523 5.24 -51.25 -2.71
N GLY A 524 5.07 -52.12 -3.70
CA GLY A 524 3.76 -52.71 -4.00
C GLY A 524 2.73 -51.82 -4.69
N LEU A 525 3.17 -50.85 -5.52
CA LEU A 525 2.27 -50.14 -6.44
C LEU A 525 1.50 -51.12 -7.33
N SER A 526 0.23 -50.81 -7.57
CA SER A 526 -0.72 -51.59 -8.35
C SER A 526 -1.30 -50.74 -9.48
N THR A 527 -2.08 -51.34 -10.38
CA THR A 527 -2.76 -50.61 -11.45
C THR A 527 -3.78 -49.58 -10.95
N ASP A 528 -4.27 -49.73 -9.72
CA ASP A 528 -5.26 -48.81 -9.15
C ASP A 528 -4.62 -47.48 -8.69
N ASP A 529 -3.29 -47.44 -8.59
CA ASP A 529 -2.49 -46.27 -8.22
C ASP A 529 -2.11 -45.41 -9.46
N PHE A 530 -2.57 -45.78 -10.66
CA PHE A 530 -2.26 -45.09 -11.90
C PHE A 530 -3.52 -44.57 -12.61
N ILE A 531 -3.38 -43.41 -13.23
CA ILE A 531 -4.32 -42.89 -14.24
C ILE A 531 -3.63 -43.07 -15.60
N LEU A 532 -4.25 -43.86 -16.49
CA LEU A 532 -3.66 -44.38 -17.73
C LEU A 532 -4.35 -43.87 -19.00
#